data_AF-A0A382UJ71-F1
#
_entry.id   AF-A0A382UJ71-F1
#
_cell.length_a   1.000
_cell.length_b   1.000
_cell.length_c   1.000
_cell.angle_alpha   90.00
_cell.angle_beta   90.00
_cell.angle_gamma   90.00
#
_symmetry.space_group_name_H-M   'P 1'
#
loop_
_entity.id
_entity.type
_entity.pdbx_description
1 polymer ?
#
loop_
_entity_poly.entity_id
_entity_poly.type
_entity_poly.pdbx_seq_one_letter_code
_entity_poly.pdbx_strand_id
1 'polypeptide(L)'
;MKLILPIKKMFLLIMLFIGTTLSAYANTPLDGWSDNELCEWMDQPSPPWIIQNLVDSRKISCSNGIAKRLTASEIQVEKKVEQANLEGRLKSIEASNAFDGNYTFKLFSYGEVWGYMMKTHMGGGFFEIKNGVISISAKNRTRINKFSGAMVEASPDNKYYNSFDGRVDKSGTIVANFLYNPCSEGDCGGAKNFPVSGSIEGLELTGKFILGNGPDFNEIIFELEDKN
;
A
#
# COMPACT_ATOMS: atom_id res chain seq x y z
N MET A 1 -1.20 40.86 -44.04
CA MET A 1 -0.37 39.80 -43.41
C MET A 1 -0.14 40.16 -41.95
N LYS A 2 -0.78 39.42 -41.04
CA LYS A 2 -0.42 39.29 -39.61
C LYS A 2 -1.08 38.00 -39.14
N LEU A 3 -0.33 36.90 -39.21
CA LEU A 3 -0.68 35.61 -38.64
C LEU A 3 -0.38 35.67 -37.14
N ILE A 4 -1.41 35.67 -36.32
CA ILE A 4 -1.28 35.48 -34.87
C ILE A 4 -1.50 33.98 -34.64
N LEU A 5 -0.40 33.25 -34.42
CA LEU A 5 -0.43 31.85 -34.02
C LEU A 5 -0.72 31.73 -32.51
N PRO A 6 -1.61 30.83 -32.07
CA PRO A 6 -1.97 30.68 -30.66
C PRO A 6 -0.87 29.98 -29.85
N ILE A 7 -0.41 30.67 -28.80
CA ILE A 7 0.68 30.32 -27.85
C ILE A 7 0.56 28.91 -27.24
N LYS A 8 -0.63 28.29 -27.26
CA LYS A 8 -0.89 26.99 -26.60
C LYS A 8 -0.23 25.77 -27.29
N LYS A 9 0.19 25.88 -28.55
CA LYS A 9 0.89 24.78 -29.26
C LYS A 9 2.41 24.94 -29.32
N MET A 10 2.96 26.09 -28.92
CA MET A 10 4.40 26.36 -29.03
C MET A 10 5.22 25.69 -27.92
N PHE A 11 4.62 25.40 -26.77
CA PHE A 11 5.29 24.69 -25.66
C PHE A 11 5.60 23.22 -25.99
N LEU A 12 4.82 22.58 -26.85
CA LEU A 12 5.03 21.19 -27.26
C LEU A 12 6.21 21.03 -28.23
N LEU A 13 6.64 22.10 -28.92
CA LEU A 13 7.73 22.02 -29.89
C LEU A 13 9.12 22.34 -29.31
N ILE A 14 9.19 23.01 -28.15
CA ILE A 14 10.46 23.47 -27.55
C ILE A 14 11.20 22.34 -26.80
N MET A 15 10.53 21.23 -26.48
CA MET A 15 11.14 20.11 -25.73
C MET A 15 12.00 19.15 -26.57
N LEU A 16 12.16 19.38 -27.88
CA LEU A 16 12.92 18.47 -28.75
C LEU A 16 14.39 18.87 -28.99
N PHE A 17 14.89 19.96 -28.38
CA PHE A 17 16.19 20.54 -28.77
C PHE A 17 17.23 20.79 -27.67
N ILE A 18 17.06 20.31 -26.43
CA ILE A 18 18.14 20.46 -25.43
C ILE A 18 18.72 19.09 -25.09
N GLY A 19 19.75 18.73 -25.86
CA GLY A 19 20.68 17.66 -25.53
C GLY A 19 21.74 18.12 -24.54
N THR A 20 22.03 17.21 -23.60
CA THR A 20 23.28 16.97 -22.87
C THR A 20 23.74 17.91 -21.73
N THR A 21 23.77 17.27 -20.55
CA THR A 21 24.74 17.29 -19.44
C THR A 21 24.82 18.48 -18.51
N LEU A 22 24.35 18.27 -17.28
CA LEU A 22 25.09 18.54 -16.04
C LEU A 22 24.61 17.55 -14.97
N SER A 23 25.54 16.75 -14.46
CA SER A 23 25.37 15.90 -13.28
C SER A 23 25.23 16.80 -12.05
N ALA A 24 23.99 17.02 -11.63
CA ALA A 24 23.66 17.42 -10.26
C ALA A 24 22.79 16.29 -9.68
N TYR A 25 23.19 15.82 -8.51
CA TYR A 25 22.49 14.81 -7.75
C TYR A 25 21.01 15.22 -7.56
N ALA A 26 20.12 14.34 -8.02
CA ALA A 26 18.69 14.22 -7.72
C ALA A 26 17.97 15.45 -7.11
N ASN A 27 17.51 16.36 -7.97
CA ASN A 27 16.21 17.01 -7.76
C ASN A 27 15.30 16.50 -8.88
N THR A 28 14.18 15.87 -8.56
CA THR A 28 13.21 15.56 -9.61
C THR A 28 12.64 16.89 -10.14
N PRO A 29 12.29 17.03 -11.43
CA PRO A 29 11.75 18.28 -11.99
C PRO A 29 10.49 18.82 -11.29
N LEU A 30 9.88 18.03 -10.40
CA LEU A 30 8.62 18.32 -9.72
C LEU A 30 8.81 18.78 -8.26
N ASP A 31 9.99 18.59 -7.66
CA ASP A 31 10.24 18.98 -6.26
C ASP A 31 10.15 20.50 -6.05
N GLY A 32 10.37 21.29 -7.11
CA GLY A 32 10.28 22.75 -7.09
C GLY A 32 8.87 23.35 -7.20
N TRP A 33 7.83 22.53 -7.39
CA TRP A 33 6.46 23.03 -7.52
C TRP A 33 5.89 23.50 -6.18
N SER A 34 5.07 24.55 -6.19
CA SER A 34 4.30 24.99 -5.02
C SER A 34 3.11 24.06 -4.74
N ASP A 35 2.61 24.08 -3.50
CA ASP A 35 1.48 23.24 -3.11
C ASP A 35 0.21 23.54 -3.94
N ASN A 36 -0.03 24.81 -4.32
CA ASN A 36 -1.15 25.18 -5.18
C ASN A 36 -0.98 24.67 -6.62
N GLU A 37 0.23 24.72 -7.19
CA GLU A 37 0.50 24.17 -8.53
C GLU A 37 0.26 22.65 -8.58
N LEU A 38 0.54 21.93 -7.49
CA LEU A 38 0.16 20.52 -7.37
C LEU A 38 -1.37 20.36 -7.32
N CYS A 39 -2.07 21.23 -6.60
CA CYS A 39 -3.52 21.16 -6.49
C CYS A 39 -4.27 21.54 -7.77
N GLU A 40 -3.75 22.46 -8.58
CA GLU A 40 -4.30 22.74 -9.92
C GLU A 40 -4.27 21.49 -10.81
N TRP A 41 -3.29 20.61 -10.63
CA TRP A 41 -3.24 19.32 -11.31
C TRP A 41 -4.20 18.29 -10.72
N MET A 42 -4.38 18.28 -9.40
CA MET A 42 -5.31 17.36 -8.73
C MET A 42 -6.77 17.57 -9.12
N ASP A 43 -7.14 18.77 -9.55
CA ASP A 43 -8.49 19.09 -10.04
C ASP A 43 -8.78 18.52 -11.45
N GLN A 44 -7.81 17.90 -12.12
CA GLN A 44 -8.06 17.22 -13.38
C GLN A 44 -8.88 15.94 -13.19
N PRO A 45 -9.65 15.49 -14.20
CA PRO A 45 -10.47 14.27 -14.08
C PRO A 45 -9.69 13.00 -13.74
N SER A 46 -8.39 12.95 -14.05
CA SER A 46 -7.51 11.80 -13.82
C SER A 46 -6.06 12.27 -13.59
N PRO A 47 -5.74 12.80 -12.39
CA PRO A 47 -4.41 13.33 -12.11
C PRO A 47 -3.35 12.21 -12.18
N PRO A 48 -2.15 12.46 -12.73
CA PRO A 48 -1.09 11.45 -12.77
C PRO A 48 -0.72 10.95 -11.37
N TRP A 49 -0.38 9.66 -11.25
CA TRP A 49 -0.01 9.03 -9.97
C TRP A 49 1.16 9.73 -9.25
N ILE A 50 2.11 10.28 -10.02
CA ILE A 50 3.26 11.03 -9.48
C ILE A 50 2.79 12.29 -8.74
N ILE A 51 1.75 12.98 -9.24
CA ILE A 51 1.20 14.18 -8.59
C ILE A 51 0.47 13.80 -7.30
N GLN A 52 -0.32 12.74 -7.33
CA GLN A 52 -1.00 12.22 -6.14
C GLN A 52 0.00 11.89 -5.03
N ASN A 53 1.08 11.17 -5.36
CA ASN A 53 2.15 10.84 -4.40
C ASN A 53 2.83 12.08 -3.81
N LEU A 54 3.04 13.13 -4.59
CA LEU A 54 3.64 14.38 -4.11
C LEU A 54 2.71 15.13 -3.15
N VAL A 55 1.41 15.16 -3.45
CA VAL A 55 0.36 15.74 -2.60
C VAL A 55 0.30 15.01 -1.25
N ASP A 56 0.26 13.68 -1.29
CA ASP A 56 0.23 12.83 -0.09
C ASP A 56 1.50 13.00 0.76
N SER A 57 2.67 12.99 0.12
CA SER A 57 3.98 13.20 0.77
C SER A 57 4.05 14.55 1.50
N ARG A 58 3.50 15.60 0.89
CA ARG A 58 3.45 16.96 1.46
C ARG A 58 2.33 17.14 2.49
N LYS A 59 1.44 16.14 2.66
CA LYS A 59 0.30 16.18 3.59
C LYS A 59 -0.58 17.41 3.35
N ILE A 60 -0.90 17.66 2.08
CA ILE A 60 -1.79 18.74 1.66
C ILE A 60 -3.09 18.16 1.13
N SER A 61 -4.19 18.85 1.37
CA SER A 61 -5.47 18.62 0.70
C SER A 61 -5.66 19.68 -0.37
N CYS A 62 -6.27 19.28 -1.48
CA CYS A 62 -6.50 20.14 -2.63
C CYS A 62 -7.99 20.43 -2.79
N SER A 63 -8.34 21.70 -3.00
CA SER A 63 -9.69 22.10 -3.35
C SER A 63 -9.65 23.33 -4.24
N ASN A 64 -10.16 23.22 -5.47
CA ASN A 64 -10.23 24.33 -6.44
C ASN A 64 -8.85 24.99 -6.68
N GLY A 65 -7.82 24.19 -6.89
CA GLY A 65 -6.44 24.64 -7.14
C GLY A 65 -5.72 25.19 -5.91
N ILE A 66 -6.36 25.19 -4.75
CA ILE A 66 -5.80 25.71 -3.51
C ILE A 66 -5.39 24.56 -2.61
N ALA A 67 -4.15 24.60 -2.15
CA ALA A 67 -3.63 23.68 -1.16
C ALA A 67 -3.92 24.15 0.25
N LYS A 68 -4.28 23.19 1.10
CA LYS A 68 -4.34 23.36 2.55
C LYS A 68 -3.49 22.29 3.20
N ARG A 69 -2.48 22.70 3.98
CA ARG A 69 -1.72 21.77 4.84
C ARG A 69 -2.63 21.16 5.88
N LEU A 70 -2.58 19.83 5.96
CA LEU A 70 -3.31 19.08 6.96
C LEU A 70 -2.62 19.20 8.31
N THR A 71 -3.41 19.49 9.33
CA THR A 71 -2.98 19.41 10.72
C THR A 71 -2.84 17.95 11.13
N ALA A 72 -2.05 17.68 12.17
CA ALA A 72 -1.95 16.34 12.73
C ALA A 72 -3.33 15.77 13.11
N SER A 73 -4.23 16.60 13.64
CA SER A 73 -5.61 16.21 13.95
C SER A 73 -6.41 15.80 12.71
N GLU A 74 -6.30 16.53 11.60
CA GLU A 74 -7.01 16.21 10.35
C GLU A 74 -6.53 14.89 9.75
N ILE A 75 -5.21 14.64 9.74
CA ILE A 75 -4.64 13.37 9.27
C ILE A 75 -5.14 12.18 10.11
N GLN A 76 -5.28 12.36 11.43
CA GLN A 76 -5.82 11.31 12.29
C GLN A 76 -7.31 11.05 12.01
N VAL A 77 -8.09 12.09 11.70
CA VAL A 77 -9.49 11.95 11.30
C VAL A 77 -9.60 11.19 9.99
N GLU A 78 -8.81 11.54 8.97
CA GLU A 78 -8.80 10.86 7.67
C GLU A 78 -8.47 9.37 7.81
N LYS A 79 -7.38 9.04 8.55
CA LYS A 79 -7.01 7.64 8.82
C LYS A 79 -8.12 6.86 9.53
N LYS A 80 -8.81 7.51 10.47
CA LYS A 80 -9.92 6.89 11.20
C LYS A 80 -11.12 6.64 10.28
N VAL A 81 -11.43 7.55 9.37
CA VAL A 81 -12.49 7.40 8.37
C VAL A 81 -12.15 6.29 7.40
N GLU A 82 -10.91 6.22 6.91
CA GLU A 82 -10.45 5.15 6.01
C GLU A 82 -10.57 3.78 6.68
N GLN A 83 -10.12 3.65 7.93
CA GLN A 83 -10.24 2.41 8.67
C GLN A 83 -11.71 2.02 8.93
N ALA A 84 -12.57 2.97 9.28
CA ALA A 84 -14.01 2.72 9.45
C ALA A 84 -14.68 2.28 8.15
N ASN A 85 -14.28 2.86 7.01
CA ASN A 85 -14.76 2.45 5.69
C ASN A 85 -14.31 1.04 5.33
N LEU A 86 -13.05 0.66 5.64
CA LEU A 86 -12.57 -0.71 5.43
C LEU A 86 -13.32 -1.72 6.30
N GLU A 87 -13.53 -1.41 7.59
CA GLU A 87 -14.34 -2.24 8.49
C GLU A 87 -15.79 -2.37 8.00
N GLY A 88 -16.37 -1.28 7.50
CA GLY A 88 -17.71 -1.28 6.88
C GLY A 88 -17.78 -2.17 5.65
N ARG A 89 -16.77 -2.08 4.77
CA ARG A 89 -16.63 -2.95 3.58
C ARG A 89 -16.54 -4.42 3.98
N LEU A 90 -15.66 -4.78 4.92
CA LEU A 90 -15.51 -6.16 5.39
C LEU A 90 -16.82 -6.74 5.92
N LYS A 91 -17.60 -5.96 6.68
CA LYS A 91 -18.91 -6.38 7.21
C LYS A 91 -19.98 -6.53 6.13
N SER A 92 -19.85 -5.83 5.00
CA SER A 92 -20.80 -5.88 3.90
C SER A 92 -20.56 -7.05 2.93
N ILE A 93 -19.40 -7.70 2.99
CA ILE A 93 -19.07 -8.84 2.13
C ILE A 93 -19.94 -10.02 2.51
N GLU A 94 -20.69 -10.54 1.53
CA GLU A 94 -21.42 -11.80 1.67
C GLU A 94 -20.43 -12.96 1.64
N ALA A 95 -19.99 -13.41 2.82
CA ALA A 95 -19.00 -14.46 2.98
C ALA A 95 -19.51 -15.81 2.45
N SER A 96 -18.62 -16.57 1.81
CA SER A 96 -18.91 -17.88 1.24
C SER A 96 -18.20 -18.99 1.99
N ASN A 97 -18.95 -19.99 2.44
CA ASN A 97 -18.39 -21.19 3.06
C ASN A 97 -17.85 -22.22 2.04
N ALA A 98 -18.00 -21.95 0.73
CA ALA A 98 -17.50 -22.85 -0.32
C ALA A 98 -15.96 -23.01 -0.28
N PHE A 99 -15.27 -22.03 0.32
CA PHE A 99 -13.82 -21.98 0.44
C PHE A 99 -13.34 -22.28 1.87
N ASP A 100 -14.20 -22.83 2.73
CA ASP A 100 -13.81 -23.20 4.09
C ASP A 100 -12.71 -24.27 4.08
N GLY A 101 -11.76 -24.16 5.00
CA GLY A 101 -10.59 -25.04 5.08
C GLY A 101 -9.35 -24.35 5.60
N ASN A 102 -8.23 -25.08 5.57
CA ASN A 102 -6.92 -24.57 5.95
C ASN A 102 -6.06 -24.41 4.70
N TYR A 103 -5.48 -23.22 4.54
CA TYR A 103 -4.60 -22.90 3.41
C TYR A 103 -3.23 -22.52 3.95
N THR A 104 -2.18 -23.21 3.54
CA THR A 104 -0.81 -22.80 3.85
C THR A 104 -0.54 -21.46 3.18
N PHE A 105 0.18 -20.57 3.85
CA PHE A 105 0.69 -19.35 3.24
C PHE A 105 2.15 -19.08 3.60
N LYS A 106 2.83 -18.40 2.67
CA LYS A 106 4.12 -17.71 2.91
C LYS A 106 3.89 -16.21 2.82
N LEU A 107 4.44 -15.49 3.78
CA LEU A 107 4.35 -14.03 3.87
C LEU A 107 5.66 -13.41 3.40
N PHE A 108 5.59 -12.49 2.45
CA PHE A 108 6.72 -11.75 1.94
C PHE A 108 6.51 -10.25 2.06
N SER A 109 7.63 -9.52 2.09
CA SER A 109 7.67 -8.09 1.82
C SER A 109 8.52 -7.88 0.57
N TYR A 110 7.97 -7.21 -0.43
CA TYR A 110 8.69 -6.75 -1.60
C TYR A 110 8.86 -5.24 -1.52
N GLY A 111 10.11 -4.78 -1.57
CA GLY A 111 10.43 -3.36 -1.41
C GLY A 111 11.91 -3.09 -1.59
N GLU A 112 12.27 -1.81 -1.56
CA GLU A 112 13.66 -1.39 -1.68
C GLU A 112 14.41 -1.69 -0.38
N VAL A 113 15.54 -2.38 -0.52
CA VAL A 113 16.49 -2.67 0.54
C VAL A 113 17.88 -2.35 0.01
N TRP A 114 18.54 -1.35 0.58
CA TRP A 114 19.89 -0.89 0.16
C TRP A 114 20.00 -0.55 -1.33
N GLY A 115 18.99 0.08 -1.94
CA GLY A 115 19.00 0.44 -3.36
C GLY A 115 18.56 -0.68 -4.32
N TYR A 116 18.19 -1.85 -3.81
CA TYR A 116 17.75 -3.00 -4.60
C TYR A 116 16.33 -3.42 -4.23
N MET A 117 15.51 -3.72 -5.22
CA MET A 117 14.20 -4.33 -4.99
C MET A 117 14.37 -5.79 -4.59
N MET A 118 13.92 -6.13 -3.38
CA MET A 118 14.09 -7.47 -2.81
C MET A 118 12.77 -8.03 -2.29
N LYS A 119 12.47 -9.29 -2.63
CA LYS A 119 11.38 -10.07 -2.02
C LYS A 119 11.93 -10.82 -0.82
N THR A 120 11.62 -10.33 0.37
CA THR A 120 12.09 -10.90 1.63
C THR A 120 11.03 -11.78 2.25
N HIS A 121 11.37 -13.03 2.57
CA HIS A 121 10.49 -13.94 3.28
C HIS A 121 10.36 -13.50 4.75
N MET A 122 9.14 -13.20 5.17
CA MET A 122 8.82 -12.60 6.47
C MET A 122 8.21 -13.59 7.45
N GLY A 123 7.66 -14.69 6.97
CA GLY A 123 7.04 -15.72 7.80
C GLY A 123 6.06 -16.57 7.02
N GLY A 124 5.23 -17.33 7.72
CA GLY A 124 4.19 -18.16 7.11
C GLY A 124 3.26 -18.74 8.17
N GLY A 125 2.28 -19.52 7.72
CA GLY A 125 1.34 -20.20 8.60
C GLY A 125 0.15 -20.77 7.82
N PHE A 126 -0.99 -20.84 8.51
CA PHE A 126 -2.23 -21.31 7.91
C PHE A 126 -3.31 -20.23 8.02
N PHE A 127 -3.98 -19.94 6.91
CA PHE A 127 -5.30 -19.34 6.97
C PHE A 127 -6.31 -20.40 7.37
N GLU A 128 -7.07 -20.14 8.44
CA GLU A 128 -8.26 -20.90 8.81
C GLU A 128 -9.49 -20.16 8.29
N ILE A 129 -10.17 -20.75 7.30
CA ILE A 129 -11.41 -20.21 6.72
C ILE A 129 -12.60 -20.98 7.29
N LYS A 130 -13.49 -20.27 7.98
CA LYS A 130 -14.72 -20.82 8.59
C LYS A 130 -15.90 -19.91 8.30
N ASN A 131 -16.93 -20.43 7.64
CA ASN A 131 -18.07 -19.68 7.12
C ASN A 131 -17.63 -18.45 6.30
N GLY A 132 -16.58 -18.62 5.49
CA GLY A 132 -15.97 -17.55 4.68
C GLY A 132 -15.27 -16.44 5.48
N VAL A 133 -15.10 -16.61 6.80
CA VAL A 133 -14.28 -15.76 7.67
C VAL A 133 -12.87 -16.32 7.75
N ILE A 134 -11.88 -15.49 7.46
CA ILE A 134 -10.46 -15.86 7.40
C ILE A 134 -9.73 -15.30 8.62
N SER A 135 -8.97 -16.15 9.29
CA SER A 135 -8.03 -15.80 10.36
C SER A 135 -6.73 -16.55 10.17
N ILE A 136 -5.63 -16.11 10.81
CA ILE A 136 -4.37 -16.88 10.83
C ILE A 136 -4.38 -17.81 12.05
N SER A 137 -4.12 -19.11 11.83
CA SER A 137 -4.02 -20.09 12.91
C SER A 137 -3.03 -19.64 13.98
N ALA A 138 -3.32 -19.94 15.26
CA ALA A 138 -2.38 -19.71 16.36
C ALA A 138 -1.22 -20.72 16.40
N LYS A 139 -1.32 -21.80 15.61
CA LYS A 139 -0.34 -22.89 15.55
C LYS A 139 0.41 -22.89 14.23
N ASN A 140 1.58 -23.53 14.21
CA ASN A 140 2.39 -23.79 13.01
C ASN A 140 2.64 -22.54 12.16
N ARG A 141 2.85 -21.40 12.83
CA ARG A 141 3.11 -20.12 12.19
C ARG A 141 4.52 -19.67 12.52
N THR A 142 5.19 -19.08 11.55
CA THR A 142 6.58 -18.65 11.68
C THR A 142 6.69 -17.18 11.35
N ARG A 143 7.71 -16.51 11.90
CA ARG A 143 8.08 -15.15 11.53
C ARG A 143 9.60 -15.06 11.47
N ILE A 144 10.10 -14.19 10.61
CA ILE A 144 11.52 -13.89 10.58
C ILE A 144 11.94 -13.15 11.86
N ASN A 145 12.99 -13.65 12.50
CA ASN A 145 13.75 -12.89 13.48
C ASN A 145 14.70 -11.97 12.69
N LYS A 146 14.45 -10.66 12.70
CA LYS A 146 15.26 -9.71 11.93
C LYS A 146 16.69 -9.55 12.42
N PHE A 147 16.97 -9.91 13.67
CA PHE A 147 18.31 -9.85 14.23
C PHE A 147 19.17 -11.03 13.76
N SER A 148 18.61 -12.25 13.79
CA SER A 148 19.34 -13.46 13.37
C SER A 148 19.12 -13.86 11.91
N GLY A 149 18.12 -13.30 11.24
CA GLY A 149 17.66 -13.72 9.91
C GLY A 149 16.94 -15.07 9.87
N ALA A 150 16.81 -15.76 11.01
CA ALA A 150 16.20 -17.08 11.08
C ALA A 150 14.67 -17.02 11.12
N MET A 151 14.01 -18.00 10.50
CA MET A 151 12.58 -18.24 10.73
C MET A 151 12.41 -18.88 12.10
N VAL A 152 11.58 -18.25 12.94
CA VAL A 152 11.26 -18.73 14.28
C VAL A 152 9.76 -18.91 14.41
N GLU A 153 9.34 -19.83 15.29
CA GLU A 153 7.92 -19.99 15.61
C GLU A 153 7.37 -18.68 16.21
N ALA A 154 6.23 -18.23 15.69
CA ALA A 154 5.58 -17.03 16.19
C ALA A 154 4.57 -17.41 17.28
N SER A 155 4.76 -16.83 18.48
CA SER A 155 3.91 -17.04 19.67
C SER A 155 2.41 -17.02 19.34
N PRO A 156 1.56 -17.84 19.99
CA PRO A 156 0.10 -17.76 19.90
C PRO A 156 -0.48 -16.37 20.20
N ASP A 157 0.23 -15.55 20.95
CA ASP A 157 -0.17 -14.16 21.30
C ASP A 157 0.42 -13.11 20.35
N ASN A 158 1.00 -13.53 19.21
CA ASN A 158 1.57 -12.61 18.23
C ASN A 158 0.51 -11.63 17.71
N LYS A 159 0.63 -10.36 18.13
CA LYS A 159 -0.30 -9.28 17.80
C LYS A 159 -0.52 -9.08 16.30
N TYR A 160 0.45 -9.41 15.45
CA TYR A 160 0.32 -9.25 14.01
C TYR A 160 -0.57 -10.34 13.42
N TYR A 161 -0.24 -11.62 13.64
CA TYR A 161 -1.03 -12.70 13.07
C TYR A 161 -2.45 -12.76 13.65
N ASN A 162 -2.61 -12.40 14.91
CA ASN A 162 -3.93 -12.34 15.55
C ASN A 162 -4.77 -11.14 15.08
N SER A 163 -4.20 -10.20 14.33
CA SER A 163 -4.93 -9.04 13.79
C SER A 163 -5.57 -9.29 12.42
N PHE A 164 -5.21 -10.38 11.75
CA PHE A 164 -5.70 -10.65 10.40
C PHE A 164 -7.20 -10.92 10.43
N ASP A 165 -7.97 -10.06 9.76
CA ASP A 165 -9.42 -10.15 9.69
C ASP A 165 -9.84 -10.12 8.21
N GLY A 166 -10.15 -11.29 7.66
CA GLY A 166 -10.45 -11.46 6.23
C GLY A 166 -11.81 -12.09 5.94
N ARG A 167 -12.36 -11.80 4.77
CA ARG A 167 -13.59 -12.43 4.24
C ARG A 167 -13.32 -12.91 2.82
N VAL A 168 -13.84 -14.08 2.49
CA VAL A 168 -13.90 -14.60 1.11
C VAL A 168 -15.34 -14.62 0.62
N ASP A 169 -15.60 -14.04 -0.54
CA ASP A 169 -16.92 -14.00 -1.14
C ASP A 169 -17.21 -15.22 -2.02
N LYS A 170 -18.39 -15.26 -2.65
CA LYS A 170 -18.82 -16.36 -3.54
C LYS A 170 -17.94 -16.56 -4.78
N SER A 171 -17.23 -15.52 -5.21
CA SER A 171 -16.30 -15.59 -6.35
C SER A 171 -14.91 -16.10 -5.95
N GLY A 172 -14.65 -16.28 -4.66
CA GLY A 172 -13.31 -16.61 -4.15
C GLY A 172 -12.43 -15.38 -4.00
N THR A 173 -12.98 -14.17 -4.14
CA THR A 173 -12.26 -12.92 -3.88
C THR A 173 -12.11 -12.72 -2.38
N ILE A 174 -10.90 -12.39 -1.95
CA ILE A 174 -10.57 -12.14 -0.55
C ILE A 174 -10.34 -10.65 -0.34
N VAL A 175 -10.94 -10.11 0.72
CA VAL A 175 -10.59 -8.80 1.27
C VAL A 175 -10.32 -8.97 2.75
N ALA A 176 -9.23 -8.39 3.23
CA ALA A 176 -8.82 -8.45 4.61
C ALA A 176 -8.25 -7.11 5.09
N ASN A 177 -8.22 -6.94 6.41
CA ASN A 177 -7.41 -5.95 7.08
C ASN A 177 -6.30 -6.65 7.85
N PHE A 178 -5.10 -6.06 7.85
CA PHE A 178 -3.94 -6.65 8.52
C PHE A 178 -3.12 -5.58 9.24
N LEU A 179 -2.92 -5.75 10.55
CA LEU A 179 -1.95 -4.97 11.33
C LEU A 179 -0.58 -5.64 11.20
N TYR A 180 0.34 -4.97 10.52
CA TYR A 180 1.69 -5.50 10.35
C TYR A 180 2.75 -4.42 10.46
N ASN A 181 3.96 -4.84 10.80
CA ASN A 181 5.17 -4.05 10.59
C ASN A 181 6.19 -4.96 9.85
N PRO A 182 6.45 -4.71 8.55
CA PRO A 182 7.45 -5.45 7.79
C PRO A 182 8.88 -5.05 8.17
N CYS A 183 9.06 -4.02 9.00
CA CYS A 183 10.33 -3.52 9.52
C CYS A 183 10.55 -3.91 10.99
N SER A 184 11.66 -3.47 11.60
CA SER A 184 11.87 -3.70 13.04
C SER A 184 10.94 -2.81 13.85
N GLU A 185 10.82 -3.06 15.15
CA GLU A 185 9.99 -2.23 16.02
C GLU A 185 10.52 -0.79 16.05
N GLY A 186 9.64 0.18 15.80
CA GLY A 186 10.01 1.60 15.65
C GLY A 186 10.42 2.02 14.23
N ASP A 187 10.79 1.08 13.35
CA ASP A 187 11.15 1.37 11.97
C ASP A 187 9.92 1.53 11.07
N CYS A 188 10.11 2.20 9.92
CA CYS A 188 9.11 2.33 8.85
C CYS A 188 7.75 2.91 9.30
N GLY A 189 7.73 3.69 10.39
CA GLY A 189 6.51 4.25 10.96
C GLY A 189 5.73 3.30 11.88
N GLY A 190 6.31 2.14 12.22
CA GLY A 190 5.70 1.17 13.13
C GLY A 190 4.58 0.35 12.50
N ALA A 191 3.89 -0.41 13.34
CA ALA A 191 2.79 -1.26 12.89
C ALA A 191 1.55 -0.44 12.54
N LYS A 192 0.90 -0.78 11.42
CA LYS A 192 -0.37 -0.17 11.02
C LYS A 192 -1.28 -1.15 10.31
N ASN A 193 -2.57 -0.85 10.37
CA ASN A 193 -3.59 -1.51 9.58
C ASN A 193 -3.49 -1.06 8.12
N PHE A 194 -3.63 -2.01 7.20
CA PHE A 194 -3.78 -1.74 5.78
C PHE A 194 -4.62 -2.85 5.14
N PRO A 195 -5.33 -2.53 4.04
CA PRO A 195 -6.08 -3.53 3.31
C PRO A 195 -5.13 -4.50 2.58
N VAL A 196 -5.54 -5.76 2.58
CA VAL A 196 -4.93 -6.83 1.78
C VAL A 196 -6.06 -7.47 0.97
N SER A 197 -5.85 -7.71 -0.31
CA SER A 197 -6.86 -8.32 -1.17
C SER A 197 -6.25 -9.27 -2.17
N GLY A 198 -7.04 -10.22 -2.64
CA GLY A 198 -6.57 -11.24 -3.56
C GLY A 198 -7.67 -12.21 -3.92
N SER A 199 -7.30 -13.43 -4.32
CA SER A 199 -8.28 -14.48 -4.57
C SER A 199 -7.73 -15.85 -4.18
N ILE A 200 -8.63 -16.76 -3.78
CA ILE A 200 -8.30 -18.16 -3.50
C ILE A 200 -7.76 -18.83 -4.77
N GLU A 201 -8.39 -18.61 -5.93
CA GLU A 201 -7.95 -19.21 -7.20
C GLU A 201 -6.60 -18.69 -7.68
N GLY A 202 -6.34 -17.38 -7.50
CA GLY A 202 -5.05 -16.78 -7.82
C GLY A 202 -3.93 -17.14 -6.84
N LEU A 203 -4.26 -17.82 -5.74
CA LEU A 203 -3.32 -18.23 -4.69
C LEU A 203 -2.45 -17.09 -4.14
N GLU A 204 -2.94 -15.85 -4.18
CA GLU A 204 -2.16 -14.70 -3.75
C GLU A 204 -3.07 -13.62 -3.17
N LEU A 205 -2.59 -12.96 -2.11
CA LEU A 205 -3.14 -11.70 -1.63
C LEU A 205 -2.01 -10.67 -1.53
N THR A 206 -2.29 -9.44 -1.95
CA THR A 206 -1.34 -8.33 -1.86
C THR A 206 -1.92 -7.15 -1.10
N GLY A 207 -1.05 -6.38 -0.45
CA GLY A 207 -1.40 -5.16 0.25
C GLY A 207 -0.23 -4.17 0.22
N LYS A 208 -0.52 -2.87 0.17
CA LYS A 208 0.50 -1.83 0.16
C LYS A 208 0.74 -1.32 1.57
N PHE A 209 1.91 -1.64 2.14
CA PHE A 209 2.37 -1.07 3.39
C PHE A 209 3.16 0.20 3.11
N ILE A 210 2.55 1.36 3.33
CA ILE A 210 3.24 2.65 3.21
C ILE A 210 4.41 2.71 4.21
N LEU A 211 5.55 3.29 3.87
CA LEU A 211 6.68 3.47 4.78
C LEU A 211 6.57 4.82 5.47
N GLY A 212 6.64 4.83 6.80
CA GLY A 212 6.51 6.07 7.58
C GLY A 212 5.20 6.79 7.28
N ASN A 213 5.32 7.97 6.67
CA ASN A 213 4.19 8.81 6.25
C ASN A 213 3.98 8.85 4.73
N GLY A 214 4.67 8.00 3.95
CA GLY A 214 4.61 7.97 2.48
C GLY A 214 5.64 8.85 1.79
N PRO A 215 5.68 8.82 0.43
CA PRO A 215 4.82 8.02 -0.45
C PRO A 215 5.33 6.59 -0.69
N ASP A 216 6.55 6.29 -0.23
CA ASP A 216 7.19 5.00 -0.43
C ASP A 216 6.38 3.89 0.24
N PHE A 217 6.42 2.68 -0.34
CA PHE A 217 5.71 1.54 0.21
C PHE A 217 6.46 0.23 -0.04
N ASN A 218 6.23 -0.73 0.84
CA ASN A 218 6.52 -2.13 0.58
C ASN A 218 5.22 -2.83 0.20
N GLU A 219 5.27 -3.70 -0.79
CA GLU A 219 4.19 -4.63 -1.07
C GLU A 219 4.30 -5.83 -0.13
N ILE A 220 3.21 -6.12 0.57
CA ILE A 220 3.06 -7.28 1.44
C ILE A 220 2.30 -8.33 0.66
N ILE A 221 2.91 -9.51 0.54
CA ILE A 221 2.42 -10.58 -0.33
C ILE A 221 2.20 -11.82 0.51
N PHE A 222 0.99 -12.38 0.46
CA PHE A 222 0.69 -13.72 0.93
C PHE A 222 0.61 -14.62 -0.28
N GLU A 223 1.54 -15.56 -0.41
CA GLU A 223 1.44 -16.64 -1.38
C GLU A 223 0.76 -17.83 -0.70
N LEU A 224 -0.35 -18.29 -1.25
CA LEU A 224 -1.10 -19.44 -0.78
C LEU A 224 -0.62 -20.72 -1.49
N GLU A 225 -0.77 -21.84 -0.82
CA GLU A 225 -0.70 -23.16 -1.45
C GLU A 225 -2.12 -23.72 -1.61
N ASP A 226 -2.27 -24.67 -2.53
CA ASP A 226 -3.52 -25.40 -2.71
C ASP A 226 -3.99 -26.01 -1.38
N LYS A 227 -5.32 -26.18 -1.27
CA LYS A 227 -5.95 -26.70 -0.06
C LYS A 227 -5.42 -28.12 0.26
N ASN A 228 -4.89 -28.28 1.47
CA ASN A 228 -4.51 -29.59 2.02
C ASN A 228 -5.73 -30.46 2.35
#